data_AF-A0A7V1WWK4-F1
#
_entry.id   AF-A0A7V1WWK4-F1
#
_cell.length_a   1.000
_cell.length_b   1.000
_cell.length_c   1.000
_cell.angle_alpha   90.00
_cell.angle_beta   90.00
_cell.angle_gamma   90.00
#
_symmetry.space_group_name_H-M   'P 1'
#
loop_
_entity.id
_entity.type
_entity.pdbx_description
1 polymer ?
#
loop_
_entity_poly.entity_id
_entity_poly.type
_entity_poly.pdbx_seq_one_letter_code
_entity_poly.pdbx_strand_id
1 'polypeptide(L)'
;PGHWPDCDMLQIGKLSKRGPVGQERYSKFTDDELRTHMTFWCIFRSPLMMGGNMPENRPFDLQLLNNPEVLAVNQHGINPKELYHNNESMVWYSAVPGSKDMYVAVFNLKDTNADVPLDFTALGFNGRVTVSDLWARQNKGAYQSTYQQKINAHGAALYRLSPIKQ
;
A
#
# COMPACT_ATOMS: atom_id res chain seq x y z
N PRO A 1 -17.45 -0.36 -12.79
CA PRO A 1 -16.17 0.11 -13.37
C PRO A 1 -16.41 1.39 -14.18
N GLY A 2 -15.52 2.39 -14.11
CA GLY A 2 -15.66 3.65 -14.86
C GLY A 2 -15.88 4.91 -14.01
N HIS A 3 -16.01 4.76 -12.69
CA HIS A 3 -16.02 5.87 -11.74
C HIS A 3 -15.04 5.53 -10.61
N TRP A 4 -13.98 6.32 -10.49
CA TRP A 4 -12.89 6.08 -9.55
C TRP A 4 -12.79 7.29 -8.64
N PRO A 5 -13.01 7.13 -7.32
CA PRO A 5 -12.72 8.18 -6.37
C PRO A 5 -11.25 8.60 -6.51
N ASP A 6 -11.02 9.90 -6.64
CA ASP A 6 -9.70 10.46 -6.88
C ASP A 6 -9.11 11.00 -5.58
N CYS A 7 -7.96 10.48 -5.19
CA CYS A 7 -7.19 10.97 -4.05
C CYS A 7 -6.24 12.12 -4.43
N ASP A 8 -6.29 12.61 -5.67
CA ASP A 8 -5.40 13.61 -6.26
C ASP A 8 -4.02 13.04 -6.67
N MET A 9 -3.20 13.88 -7.30
CA MET A 9 -1.92 13.54 -7.92
C MET A 9 -0.88 13.04 -6.92
N LEU A 10 0.01 12.17 -7.43
CA LEU A 10 1.13 11.62 -6.68
C LEU A 10 2.21 12.69 -6.45
N GLN A 11 2.50 12.96 -5.16
CA GLN A 11 3.57 13.87 -4.75
C GLN A 11 4.93 13.15 -4.68
N ILE A 12 5.33 12.52 -5.79
CA ILE A 12 6.57 11.73 -5.90
C ILE A 12 7.57 12.48 -6.80
N GLY A 13 8.86 12.33 -6.54
CA GLY A 13 9.92 12.89 -7.38
C GLY A 13 10.09 14.41 -7.26
N LYS A 14 10.47 15.05 -8.36
CA LYS A 14 10.82 16.47 -8.43
C LYS A 14 9.58 17.34 -8.73
N LEU A 15 9.16 18.16 -7.77
CA LEU A 15 7.94 18.96 -7.79
C LEU A 15 8.21 20.45 -7.97
N SER A 16 7.18 21.18 -8.42
CA SER A 16 7.20 22.64 -8.60
C SER A 16 8.31 23.20 -9.51
N LYS A 17 8.89 22.40 -10.40
CA LYS A 17 9.95 22.86 -11.33
C LYS A 17 9.54 24.08 -12.17
N ARG A 18 8.27 24.11 -12.58
CA ARG A 18 7.60 25.27 -13.22
C ARG A 18 6.20 25.47 -12.64
N GLY A 19 6.02 25.06 -11.39
CA GLY A 19 4.73 25.09 -10.73
C GLY A 19 4.34 26.53 -10.38
N PRO A 20 3.03 26.84 -10.31
CA PRO A 20 2.56 28.18 -9.95
C PRO A 20 2.85 28.54 -8.48
N VAL A 21 3.13 27.54 -7.64
CA VAL A 21 3.30 27.71 -6.19
C VAL A 21 4.53 26.95 -5.68
N GLY A 22 5.33 27.67 -4.89
CA GLY A 22 6.48 27.14 -4.18
C GLY A 22 7.75 27.03 -5.02
N GLN A 23 8.88 26.89 -4.35
CA GLN A 23 10.15 26.63 -5.00
C GLN A 23 10.25 25.17 -5.47
N GLU A 24 11.03 24.97 -6.52
CA GLU A 24 11.42 23.66 -7.01
C GLU A 24 12.05 22.83 -5.89
N ARG A 25 11.55 21.61 -5.70
CA ARG A 25 11.99 20.72 -4.61
C ARG A 25 11.71 19.26 -4.96
N TYR A 26 12.33 18.34 -4.25
CA TYR A 26 11.79 16.98 -4.19
C TYR A 26 10.60 16.93 -3.22
N SER A 27 9.83 15.85 -3.26
CA SER A 27 8.81 15.59 -2.25
C SER A 27 9.37 15.77 -0.85
N LYS A 28 8.55 16.33 0.05
CA LYS A 28 8.89 16.51 1.46
C LYS A 28 8.56 15.26 2.29
N PHE A 29 7.86 14.31 1.70
CA PHE A 29 7.63 13.02 2.33
C PHE A 29 8.94 12.26 2.49
N THR A 30 9.07 11.58 3.62
CA THR A 30 10.08 10.54 3.85
C THR A 30 9.81 9.35 2.94
N ASP A 31 10.79 8.45 2.80
CA ASP A 31 10.63 7.23 2.00
C ASP A 31 9.48 6.34 2.52
N ASP A 32 9.29 6.30 3.84
CA ASP A 32 8.19 5.57 4.47
C ASP A 32 6.83 6.22 4.18
N GLU A 33 6.73 7.55 4.25
CA GLU A 33 5.50 8.29 3.89
C GLU A 33 5.18 8.17 2.39
N LEU A 34 6.20 8.17 1.51
CA LEU A 34 6.01 7.92 0.08
C LEU A 34 5.49 6.50 -0.19
N ARG A 35 5.98 5.52 0.56
CA ARG A 35 5.48 4.14 0.49
C ARG A 35 4.03 4.07 1.00
N THR A 36 3.70 4.76 2.08
CA THR A 36 2.34 4.91 2.60
C THR A 36 1.39 5.52 1.57
N HIS A 37 1.79 6.63 0.97
CA HIS A 37 1.04 7.32 -0.08
C HIS A 37 0.76 6.40 -1.27
N MET A 38 1.80 5.75 -1.82
CA MET A 38 1.62 4.83 -2.95
C MET A 38 0.76 3.61 -2.58
N THR A 39 0.96 3.06 -1.38
CA THR A 39 0.19 1.91 -0.88
C THR A 39 -1.30 2.23 -0.76
N PHE A 40 -1.65 3.38 -0.18
CA PHE A 40 -3.04 3.79 -0.02
C PHE A 40 -3.73 4.05 -1.35
N TRP A 41 -3.08 4.78 -2.27
CA TRP A 41 -3.63 5.03 -3.61
C TRP A 41 -3.85 3.71 -4.37
N CYS A 42 -2.95 2.74 -4.19
CA CYS A 42 -3.08 1.44 -4.84
C CYS A 42 -4.23 0.62 -4.26
N ILE A 43 -4.30 0.44 -2.93
CA ILE A 43 -5.35 -0.38 -2.31
C ILE A 43 -6.74 0.24 -2.50
N PHE A 44 -6.85 1.57 -2.44
CA PHE A 44 -8.10 2.30 -2.61
C PHE A 44 -8.56 2.40 -4.08
N ARG A 45 -7.65 2.11 -5.03
CA ARG A 45 -7.86 2.22 -6.48
C ARG A 45 -8.07 3.65 -6.98
N SER A 46 -7.35 4.61 -6.40
CA SER A 46 -7.28 5.97 -6.96
C SER A 46 -6.59 5.94 -8.32
N PRO A 47 -6.97 6.81 -9.28
CA PRO A 47 -6.13 7.13 -10.43
C PRO A 47 -4.71 7.49 -9.98
N LEU A 48 -3.71 7.01 -10.72
CA LEU A 48 -2.29 7.23 -10.42
C LEU A 48 -1.72 8.27 -11.40
N MET A 49 -1.84 9.54 -11.05
CA MET A 49 -1.35 10.65 -11.86
C MET A 49 -0.04 11.19 -11.29
N MET A 50 1.05 11.11 -12.05
CA MET A 50 2.36 11.56 -11.59
C MET A 50 2.43 13.10 -11.53
N GLY A 51 2.70 13.66 -10.34
CA GLY A 51 2.86 15.11 -10.16
C GLY A 51 4.28 15.63 -10.35
N GLY A 52 5.29 14.76 -10.28
CA GLY A 52 6.70 15.14 -10.42
C GLY A 52 7.26 15.06 -11.83
N ASN A 53 8.36 15.76 -12.06
CA ASN A 53 9.10 15.74 -13.31
C ASN A 53 9.82 14.40 -13.50
N MET A 54 9.23 13.51 -14.29
CA MET A 54 9.69 12.12 -14.48
C MET A 54 11.17 11.95 -14.90
N PRO A 55 11.76 12.79 -15.77
CA PRO A 55 13.16 12.66 -16.14
C PRO A 55 14.15 12.79 -14.98
N GLU A 56 13.72 13.38 -13.86
CA GLU A 56 14.54 13.60 -12.66
C GLU A 56 14.13 12.67 -11.49
N ASN A 57 13.40 11.60 -11.77
CA ASN A 57 13.07 10.60 -10.75
C ASN A 57 14.34 9.94 -10.20
N ARG A 58 14.43 9.84 -8.88
CA ARG A 58 15.51 9.14 -8.19
C ARG A 58 15.26 7.63 -8.23
N PRO A 59 16.28 6.78 -7.95
CA PRO A 59 16.10 5.33 -7.92
C PRO A 59 14.94 4.87 -7.02
N PHE A 60 14.76 5.49 -5.85
CA PHE A 60 13.65 5.17 -4.95
C PHE A 60 12.28 5.54 -5.55
N ASP A 61 12.15 6.72 -6.18
CA ASP A 61 10.92 7.14 -6.85
C ASP A 61 10.52 6.14 -7.94
N LEU A 62 11.50 5.65 -8.71
CA LEU A 62 11.29 4.62 -9.73
C LEU A 62 10.87 3.27 -9.12
N GLN A 63 11.38 2.90 -7.95
CA GLN A 63 10.95 1.66 -7.27
C GLN A 63 9.48 1.70 -6.86
N LEU A 64 8.98 2.87 -6.44
CA LEU A 64 7.57 3.06 -6.12
C LEU A 64 6.68 2.89 -7.35
N LEU A 65 7.12 3.43 -8.49
CA LEU A 65 6.35 3.46 -9.73
C LEU A 65 6.44 2.17 -10.56
N ASN A 66 7.50 1.37 -10.40
CA ASN A 66 7.79 0.20 -11.24
C ASN A 66 7.65 -1.14 -10.51
N ASN A 67 6.81 -1.22 -9.48
CA ASN A 67 6.51 -2.49 -8.81
C ASN A 67 5.23 -3.14 -9.35
N PRO A 68 5.31 -4.16 -10.23
CA PRO A 68 4.14 -4.75 -10.85
C PRO A 68 3.20 -5.43 -9.84
N GLU A 69 3.73 -5.95 -8.73
CA GLU A 69 2.89 -6.58 -7.69
C GLU A 69 2.04 -5.56 -6.93
N VAL A 70 2.60 -4.38 -6.66
CA VAL A 70 1.87 -3.27 -6.02
C VAL A 70 0.88 -2.64 -7.00
N LEU A 71 1.30 -2.40 -8.25
CA LEU A 71 0.42 -1.86 -9.29
C LEU A 71 -0.74 -2.80 -9.60
N ALA A 72 -0.53 -4.12 -9.53
CA ALA A 72 -1.60 -5.10 -9.71
C ALA A 72 -2.74 -4.91 -8.69
N VAL A 73 -2.45 -4.43 -7.47
CA VAL A 73 -3.49 -4.11 -6.48
C VAL A 73 -4.42 -3.00 -7.00
N ASN A 74 -3.86 -1.93 -7.56
CA ASN A 74 -4.64 -0.84 -8.14
C ASN A 74 -5.43 -1.27 -9.39
N GLN A 75 -4.78 -2.03 -10.27
CA GLN A 75 -5.33 -2.40 -11.59
C GLN A 75 -6.37 -3.51 -11.50
N HIS A 76 -6.16 -4.50 -10.62
CA HIS A 76 -6.95 -5.72 -10.57
C HIS A 76 -7.73 -5.91 -9.28
N GLY A 77 -7.33 -5.30 -8.14
CA GLY A 77 -8.07 -5.42 -6.89
C GLY A 77 -9.52 -4.97 -7.04
N ILE A 78 -10.45 -5.53 -6.28
CA ILE A 78 -11.87 -5.13 -6.29
C ILE A 78 -12.39 -4.91 -4.86
N ASN A 79 -13.45 -4.12 -4.76
CA ASN A 79 -14.18 -3.85 -3.51
C ASN A 79 -13.26 -3.45 -2.33
N PRO A 80 -12.46 -2.38 -2.48
CA PRO A 80 -11.60 -1.92 -1.39
C PRO A 80 -12.46 -1.50 -0.19
N LYS A 81 -12.07 -1.94 1.01
CA LYS A 81 -12.77 -1.67 2.27
C LYS A 81 -11.77 -1.38 3.37
N GLU A 82 -12.13 -0.44 4.24
CA GLU A 82 -11.48 -0.27 5.52
C GLU A 82 -11.87 -1.45 6.43
N LEU A 83 -10.87 -2.11 7.01
CA LEU A 83 -11.10 -3.10 8.06
C LEU A 83 -11.28 -2.39 9.40
N TYR A 84 -10.36 -1.48 9.72
CA TYR A 84 -10.44 -0.56 10.84
C TYR A 84 -9.52 0.64 10.63
N HIS A 85 -9.81 1.71 11.36
CA HIS A 85 -8.97 2.88 11.48
C HIS A 85 -9.11 3.45 12.90
N ASN A 86 -7.98 3.65 13.58
CA ASN A 86 -7.89 4.32 14.87
C ASN A 86 -6.69 5.26 14.88
N ASN A 87 -6.43 5.93 16.01
CA ASN A 87 -5.35 6.92 16.12
C ASN A 87 -3.92 6.32 15.97
N GLU A 88 -3.77 5.00 16.00
CA GLU A 88 -2.48 4.32 15.96
C GLU A 88 -2.21 3.63 14.62
N SER A 89 -3.25 3.05 14.02
CA SER A 89 -3.09 2.25 12.81
C SER A 89 -4.38 2.20 11.99
N MET A 90 -4.19 1.88 10.72
CA MET A 90 -5.25 1.72 9.77
C MET A 90 -4.97 0.48 8.91
N VAL A 91 -6.01 -0.29 8.60
CA VAL A 91 -5.92 -1.46 7.74
C VAL A 91 -7.01 -1.42 6.68
N TRP A 92 -6.60 -1.61 5.43
CA TRP A 92 -7.48 -1.73 4.27
C TRP A 92 -7.28 -3.06 3.58
N TYR A 93 -8.32 -3.57 2.94
CA TYR A 93 -8.23 -4.77 2.14
C TYR A 93 -9.02 -4.66 0.84
N SER A 94 -8.64 -5.45 -0.13
CA SER A 94 -9.30 -5.57 -1.42
C SER A 94 -9.25 -7.03 -1.88
N ALA A 95 -10.32 -7.52 -2.49
CA ALA A 95 -10.35 -8.90 -2.99
C ALA A 95 -9.57 -9.03 -4.31
N VAL A 96 -8.95 -10.19 -4.52
CA VAL A 96 -8.32 -10.55 -5.79
C VAL A 96 -9.37 -11.27 -6.67
N PRO A 97 -9.71 -10.74 -7.87
CA PRO A 97 -10.70 -11.38 -8.74
C PRO A 97 -10.31 -12.81 -9.12
N GLY A 98 -11.30 -13.70 -9.12
CA GLY A 98 -11.11 -15.10 -9.56
C GLY A 98 -10.37 -15.99 -8.54
N SER A 99 -10.04 -15.49 -7.36
CA SER A 99 -9.46 -16.31 -6.28
C SER A 99 -10.09 -15.97 -4.92
N LYS A 100 -9.65 -16.69 -3.88
CA LYS A 100 -9.99 -16.38 -2.48
C LYS A 100 -8.94 -15.49 -1.82
N ASP A 101 -8.01 -14.97 -2.59
CA ASP A 101 -6.93 -14.15 -2.05
C ASP A 101 -7.43 -12.74 -1.75
N MET A 102 -6.74 -12.07 -0.83
CA MET A 102 -6.96 -10.67 -0.52
C MET A 102 -5.65 -9.90 -0.59
N TYR A 103 -5.70 -8.69 -1.15
CA TYR A 103 -4.70 -7.67 -0.89
C TYR A 103 -5.02 -7.00 0.44
N VAL A 104 -4.00 -6.79 1.27
CA VAL A 104 -4.16 -6.16 2.59
C VAL A 104 -3.06 -5.12 2.77
N ALA A 105 -3.46 -3.87 2.97
CA ALA A 105 -2.59 -2.75 3.27
C ALA A 105 -2.65 -2.41 4.76
N VAL A 106 -1.50 -2.19 5.37
CA VAL A 106 -1.35 -1.92 6.80
C VAL A 106 -0.55 -0.64 6.97
N PHE A 107 -1.07 0.28 7.78
CA PHE A 107 -0.50 1.61 7.96
C PHE A 107 -0.21 1.84 9.45
N ASN A 108 1.01 2.27 9.76
CA ASN A 108 1.37 2.79 11.07
C ASN A 108 1.20 4.31 11.07
N LEU A 109 0.25 4.83 11.84
CA LEU A 109 -0.06 6.25 11.91
C LEU A 109 0.70 6.97 13.04
N LYS A 110 1.52 6.24 13.80
CA LYS A 110 2.29 6.77 14.93
C LYS A 110 3.60 7.40 14.47
N ASP A 111 4.08 8.35 15.27
CA ASP A 111 5.42 8.93 15.15
C ASP A 111 6.56 7.97 15.59
N THR A 112 6.24 6.72 15.91
CA THR A 112 7.20 5.70 16.33
C THR A 112 6.94 4.37 15.62
N ASN A 113 7.99 3.56 15.49
CA ASN A 113 7.85 2.23 14.89
C ASN A 113 6.92 1.37 15.76
N ALA A 114 5.97 0.70 15.12
CA ALA A 114 4.96 -0.09 15.81
C ALA A 114 4.71 -1.40 15.09
N ASP A 115 4.35 -2.41 15.86
CA ASP A 115 3.92 -3.69 15.33
C ASP A 115 2.41 -3.64 15.08
N VAL A 116 2.00 -3.72 13.82
CA VAL A 116 0.56 -3.67 13.46
C VAL A 116 0.06 -5.09 13.18
N PRO A 117 -0.84 -5.64 14.01
CA PRO A 117 -1.32 -7.00 13.84
C PRO A 117 -2.35 -7.11 12.72
N LEU A 118 -2.27 -8.21 11.96
CA LEU A 118 -3.27 -8.68 11.03
C LEU A 118 -3.93 -9.93 11.60
N ASP A 119 -5.20 -9.80 11.97
CA ASP A 119 -6.05 -10.93 12.31
C ASP A 119 -6.72 -11.48 11.04
N PHE A 120 -6.39 -12.71 10.69
CA PHE A 120 -6.94 -13.34 9.49
C PHE A 120 -8.43 -13.66 9.64
N THR A 121 -8.91 -13.89 10.86
CA THR A 121 -10.33 -14.17 11.12
C THR A 121 -11.19 -12.93 10.89
N ALA A 122 -10.68 -11.74 11.22
CA ALA A 122 -11.32 -10.46 10.90
C ALA A 122 -11.45 -10.21 9.39
N LEU A 123 -10.58 -10.84 8.59
CA LEU A 123 -10.63 -10.84 7.12
C LEU A 123 -11.45 -12.01 6.54
N GLY A 124 -12.04 -12.85 7.39
CA GLY A 124 -12.88 -13.98 6.99
C GLY A 124 -12.12 -15.26 6.62
N PHE A 125 -10.82 -15.35 6.94
CA PHE A 125 -10.05 -16.57 6.74
C PHE A 125 -10.15 -17.49 7.95
N ASN A 126 -10.51 -18.76 7.69
CA ASN A 126 -10.58 -19.82 8.67
C ASN A 126 -9.54 -20.90 8.31
N GLY A 127 -8.31 -20.77 8.81
CA GLY A 127 -7.22 -21.72 8.53
C GLY A 127 -5.88 -21.07 8.22
N ARG A 128 -4.93 -21.83 7.69
CA ARG A 128 -3.60 -21.29 7.36
C ARG A 128 -3.67 -20.38 6.15
N VAL A 129 -2.99 -19.24 6.24
CA VAL A 129 -2.89 -18.22 5.20
C VAL A 129 -1.42 -18.00 4.87
N THR A 130 -1.09 -18.05 3.59
CA THR A 130 0.22 -17.62 3.08
C THR A 130 0.25 -16.11 2.99
N VAL A 131 1.30 -15.50 3.53
CA VAL A 131 1.53 -14.04 3.50
C VAL A 131 2.65 -13.76 2.51
N SER A 132 2.40 -12.91 1.51
CA SER A 132 3.41 -12.42 0.57
C SER A 132 3.50 -10.90 0.63
N ASP A 133 4.69 -10.36 0.90
CA ASP A 133 4.97 -8.92 0.93
C ASP A 133 5.24 -8.42 -0.49
N LEU A 134 4.35 -7.57 -1.00
CA LEU A 134 4.36 -7.10 -2.39
C LEU A 134 5.42 -6.04 -2.63
N TRP A 135 5.79 -5.29 -1.60
CA TRP A 135 6.87 -4.30 -1.69
C TRP A 135 8.24 -4.99 -1.72
N ALA A 136 8.44 -5.98 -0.87
CA ALA A 136 9.67 -6.78 -0.83
C ALA A 136 9.71 -7.88 -1.89
N ARG A 137 8.59 -8.16 -2.58
CA ARG A 137 8.41 -9.29 -3.51
C ARG A 137 8.83 -10.62 -2.89
N GLN A 138 8.41 -10.82 -1.65
CA GLN A 138 8.89 -11.91 -0.81
C GLN A 138 7.73 -12.65 -0.15
N ASN A 139 7.70 -13.97 -0.30
CA ASN A 139 6.83 -14.83 0.50
C ASN A 139 7.36 -14.91 1.93
N LYS A 140 6.54 -14.51 2.92
CA LYS A 140 6.86 -14.52 4.35
C LYS A 140 6.55 -15.87 5.02
N GLY A 141 5.81 -16.75 4.35
CA GLY A 141 5.44 -18.08 4.84
C GLY A 141 3.95 -18.22 5.14
N ALA A 142 3.59 -19.30 5.84
CA ALA A 142 2.21 -19.67 6.15
C ALA A 142 1.91 -19.61 7.64
N TYR A 143 0.96 -18.76 8.01
CA TYR A 143 0.56 -18.44 9.38
C TYR A 143 -0.87 -18.91 9.62
N GLN A 144 -1.28 -19.09 10.89
CA GLN A 144 -2.59 -19.68 11.21
C GLN A 144 -3.66 -18.66 11.58
N SER A 145 -3.45 -17.88 12.64
CA SER A 145 -4.48 -16.94 13.12
C SER A 145 -4.12 -15.49 12.85
N THR A 146 -2.85 -15.13 13.03
CA THR A 146 -2.38 -13.76 12.90
C THR A 146 -1.04 -13.68 12.21
N TYR A 147 -0.75 -12.49 11.67
CA TYR A 147 0.57 -12.08 11.24
C TYR A 147 0.86 -10.68 11.79
N GLN A 148 2.10 -10.41 12.14
CA GLN A 148 2.50 -9.11 12.66
C GLN A 148 3.84 -8.73 12.05
N GLN A 149 3.98 -7.46 11.69
CA GLN A 149 5.23 -6.90 11.21
C GLN A 149 5.46 -5.54 11.85
N LYS A 150 6.71 -5.29 12.22
CA LYS A 150 7.17 -3.97 12.64
C LYS A 150 7.18 -3.04 11.43
N ILE A 151 6.38 -1.99 11.50
CA ILE A 151 6.29 -0.94 10.48
C ILE A 151 6.91 0.33 11.07
N ASN A 152 7.72 1.01 10.28
CA ASN A 152 8.35 2.27 10.69
C ASN A 152 7.29 3.34 10.99
N ALA A 153 7.67 4.39 11.73
CA ALA A 153 6.84 5.58 11.89
C ALA A 153 6.34 6.08 10.52
N HIS A 154 5.03 6.32 10.41
CA HIS A 154 4.34 6.77 9.17
C HIS A 154 4.46 5.80 7.99
N GLY A 155 4.98 4.59 8.20
CA GLY A 155 5.21 3.60 7.16
C GLY A 155 3.97 2.76 6.85
N ALA A 156 4.08 2.00 5.77
CA ALA A 156 3.06 1.05 5.36
C ALA A 156 3.67 -0.25 4.84
N ALA A 157 2.88 -1.32 4.94
CA ALA A 157 3.14 -2.59 4.29
C ALA A 157 1.94 -3.01 3.43
N LEU A 158 2.22 -3.79 2.39
CA LEU A 158 1.21 -4.27 1.46
C LEU A 158 1.43 -5.75 1.20
N TYR A 159 0.40 -6.54 1.47
CA TYR A 159 0.45 -7.99 1.42
C TYR A 159 -0.57 -8.56 0.45
N ARG A 160 -0.25 -9.73 -0.13
CA ARG A 160 -1.24 -10.67 -0.65
C ARG A 160 -1.36 -11.82 0.34
N LEU A 161 -2.59 -12.05 0.80
CA LEU A 161 -2.99 -13.14 1.66
C LEU A 161 -3.69 -14.21 0.83
N SER A 162 -3.19 -15.44 0.89
CA SER A 162 -3.75 -16.57 0.15
C SER A 162 -4.11 -17.70 1.12
N PRO A 163 -5.40 -18.05 1.29
CA PRO A 163 -5.77 -19.17 2.15
C PRO A 163 -5.27 -20.48 1.54
N ILE A 164 -4.63 -21.31 2.36
CA ILE A 164 -4.20 -22.65 1.95
C ILE A 164 -5.45 -23.54 1.95
N LYS A 165 -5.78 -24.11 0.79
CA LYS A 165 -6.84 -25.12 0.70
C LYS A 165 -6.46 -26.28 1.63
N GLN A 166 -7.33 -26.58 2.59
CA GLN A 166 -7.32 -27.86 3.29
C GLN A 166 -7.73 -28.97 2.32
#